data_AF-A0A1Y0BZ57-F1
#
_entry.id   AF-A0A1Y0BZ57-F1
#
_cell.length_a   1.000
_cell.length_b   1.000
_cell.length_c   1.000
_cell.angle_alpha   90.00
_cell.angle_beta   90.00
_cell.angle_gamma   90.00
#
_symmetry.space_group_name_H-M   'P 1'
#
loop_
_entity.id
_entity.type
_entity.pdbx_description
1 polymer ?
#
loop_
_entity_poly.entity_id
_entity_poly.type
_entity_poly.pdbx_seq_one_letter_code
_entity_poly.pdbx_strand_id
1 'polypeptide(L)'
;MRRGLALIVYGAILAGVGTLWAAGTAKASPNVGCETIAAPGLLAWGQKRTICDSPRNADGSWWRTRQYWTPAHYVPVSCYRWSCSGGYPVGDSVARYEEYAVTDATVLPDEPGWLPTGSVVIR
;
A
#
# COMPACT_ATOMS: atom_id res chain seq x y z
N MET A 1 -31.81 -3.73 -57.13
CA MET A 1 -32.67 -2.61 -56.72
C MET A 1 -32.29 -2.23 -55.29
N ARG A 2 -32.00 -0.95 -55.03
CA ARG A 2 -31.69 -0.40 -53.70
C ARG A 2 -32.98 -0.17 -52.90
N ARG A 3 -32.85 -0.15 -51.55
CA ARG A 3 -33.72 0.36 -50.45
C ARG A 3 -34.05 -0.77 -49.45
N GLY A 4 -33.80 -0.69 -48.15
CA GLY A 4 -33.20 0.34 -47.32
C GLY A 4 -33.07 -0.13 -45.85
N LEU A 5 -32.06 0.44 -45.18
CA LEU A 5 -31.97 0.88 -43.77
C LEU A 5 -32.67 0.12 -42.60
N ALA A 6 -31.78 -0.22 -41.66
CA ALA A 6 -31.81 0.06 -40.22
C ALA A 6 -32.73 -0.76 -39.30
N LEU A 7 -32.11 -1.66 -38.52
CA LEU A 7 -32.54 -1.94 -37.14
C LEU A 7 -31.33 -2.16 -36.21
N ILE A 8 -30.98 -1.07 -35.52
CA ILE A 8 -30.82 -0.95 -34.06
C ILE A 8 -29.87 -1.95 -33.39
N VAL A 9 -28.67 -1.45 -33.07
CA VAL A 9 -27.69 -2.02 -32.14
C VAL A 9 -28.26 -1.96 -30.71
N TYR A 10 -28.52 -3.11 -30.10
CA TYR A 10 -28.71 -3.23 -28.65
C TYR A 10 -28.04 -4.51 -28.17
N GLY A 11 -27.19 -4.40 -27.14
CA GLY A 11 -26.75 -5.56 -26.36
C GLY A 11 -25.24 -5.72 -26.18
N ALA A 12 -24.50 -4.65 -25.87
CA ALA A 12 -23.11 -4.77 -25.43
C ALA A 12 -22.90 -4.06 -24.09
N ILE A 13 -23.55 -4.54 -23.02
CA ILE A 13 -23.20 -4.16 -21.63
C ILE A 13 -23.35 -5.38 -20.73
N LEU A 14 -22.47 -6.37 -20.88
CA LEU A 14 -22.28 -7.46 -19.90
C LEU A 14 -20.79 -7.87 -19.80
N ALA A 15 -19.91 -6.91 -19.59
CA ALA A 15 -18.51 -7.18 -19.26
C ALA A 15 -17.97 -6.12 -18.30
N GLY A 16 -18.55 -6.05 -17.10
CA GLY A 16 -18.18 -5.03 -16.11
C GLY A 16 -18.14 -5.51 -14.66
N VAL A 17 -18.18 -6.82 -14.41
CA VAL A 17 -18.17 -7.36 -13.04
C VAL A 17 -17.10 -8.45 -12.97
N GLY A 18 -15.89 -8.09 -12.57
CA GLY A 18 -14.82 -9.08 -12.44
C GLY A 18 -13.41 -8.58 -12.07
N THR A 19 -13.19 -7.29 -11.78
CA THR A 19 -11.83 -6.79 -11.51
C THR A 19 -11.50 -6.55 -10.04
N LEU A 20 -12.39 -6.86 -9.09
CA LEU A 20 -12.14 -6.65 -7.66
C LEU A 20 -11.37 -7.78 -6.97
N TRP A 21 -11.00 -8.86 -7.68
CA TRP A 21 -10.27 -10.01 -7.13
C TRP A 21 -8.75 -9.96 -7.34
N ALA A 22 -8.21 -8.75 -7.48
CA ALA A 22 -6.78 -8.51 -7.41
C ALA A 22 -6.56 -7.24 -6.57
N ALA A 23 -6.86 -7.32 -5.28
CA ALA A 23 -6.06 -6.57 -4.31
C ALA A 23 -4.64 -7.15 -4.44
N GLY A 24 -3.88 -6.61 -5.38
CA GLY A 24 -2.54 -7.05 -5.68
C GLY A 24 -1.74 -7.00 -4.39
N THR A 25 -1.14 -8.12 -4.02
CA THR A 25 0.02 -8.10 -3.13
C THR A 25 0.93 -7.00 -3.64
N ALA A 26 1.26 -6.02 -2.81
CA ALA A 26 2.27 -5.02 -3.12
C ALA A 26 3.57 -5.81 -3.34
N LYS A 27 3.85 -6.18 -4.60
CA LYS A 27 5.13 -6.75 -4.97
C LYS A 27 6.12 -5.62 -4.78
N ALA A 28 6.89 -5.69 -3.69
CA ALA A 28 8.09 -4.88 -3.53
C ALA A 28 8.85 -4.96 -4.86
N SER A 29 9.21 -3.80 -5.41
CA SER A 29 9.93 -3.73 -6.68
C SER A 29 11.11 -4.71 -6.61
N PRO A 30 11.26 -5.66 -7.54
CA PRO A 30 12.39 -6.55 -7.53
C PRO A 30 13.61 -5.65 -7.61
N ASN A 31 14.38 -5.62 -6.52
CA ASN A 31 15.55 -4.78 -6.26
C ASN A 31 15.48 -3.72 -5.14
N VAL A 32 14.42 -3.65 -4.33
CA VAL A 32 14.39 -2.78 -3.13
C VAL A 32 14.64 -3.55 -1.83
N GLY A 33 15.22 -2.88 -0.84
CA GLY A 33 15.28 -3.35 0.53
C GLY A 33 14.19 -2.67 1.36
N CYS A 34 13.34 -3.43 2.06
CA CYS A 34 12.21 -2.87 2.80
C CYS A 34 12.23 -3.25 4.29
N GLU A 35 11.91 -2.28 5.15
CA GLU A 35 11.64 -2.49 6.57
C GLU A 35 10.22 -2.04 6.90
N THR A 36 9.47 -2.88 7.63
CA THR A 36 8.16 -2.52 8.19
C THR A 36 8.18 -2.62 9.71
N ILE A 37 7.79 -1.53 10.37
CA ILE A 37 7.68 -1.44 11.83
C ILE A 37 6.30 -0.91 12.24
N ALA A 38 5.95 -1.01 13.52
CA ALA A 38 4.84 -0.23 14.08
C ALA A 38 5.11 1.27 13.91
N ALA A 39 4.11 2.03 13.46
CA ALA A 39 4.28 3.47 13.25
C ALA A 39 4.60 4.17 14.58
N PRO A 40 5.71 4.93 14.66
CA PRO A 40 6.05 5.67 15.87
C PRO A 40 5.07 6.84 16.09
N GLY A 41 4.62 7.03 17.34
CA GLY A 41 3.77 8.16 17.75
C GLY A 41 2.60 7.76 18.63
N LEU A 42 2.19 8.66 19.54
CA LEU A 42 1.15 8.40 20.55
C LEU A 42 -0.23 8.07 19.96
N LEU A 43 -0.52 8.52 18.73
CA LEU A 43 -1.83 8.35 18.07
C LEU A 43 -1.79 7.42 16.85
N ALA A 44 -0.68 6.71 16.63
CA ALA A 44 -0.49 5.85 15.46
C ALA A 44 -0.95 4.40 15.68
N TRP A 45 -1.99 4.21 16.52
CA TRP A 45 -2.39 2.88 16.98
C TRP A 45 -2.91 2.05 15.81
N GLY A 46 -2.34 0.87 15.63
CA GLY A 46 -2.65 -0.01 14.50
C GLY A 46 -2.01 0.41 13.18
N GLN A 47 -1.35 1.57 13.10
CA GLN A 47 -0.61 1.97 11.90
C GLN A 47 0.76 1.30 11.82
N LYS A 48 1.22 1.07 10.59
CA LYS A 48 2.52 0.56 10.23
C LYS A 48 3.28 1.63 9.46
N ARG A 49 4.59 1.64 9.63
CA ARG A 49 5.52 2.41 8.80
C ARG A 49 6.35 1.43 8.00
N THR A 50 6.29 1.55 6.69
CA THR A 50 7.14 0.81 5.76
C THR A 50 8.10 1.78 5.08
N ILE A 51 9.40 1.49 5.18
CA ILE A 51 10.46 2.22 4.48
C ILE A 51 11.07 1.26 3.47
N CYS A 52 11.21 1.68 2.21
CA CYS A 52 11.91 0.91 1.20
C CYS A 52 12.97 1.76 0.50
N ASP A 53 14.17 1.21 0.33
CA ASP A 53 15.30 1.84 -0.33
C ASP A 53 15.58 1.23 -1.70
N SER A 54 15.90 2.11 -2.65
CA SER A 54 16.43 1.71 -3.96
C SER A 54 17.86 1.17 -3.83
N PRO A 55 18.38 0.54 -4.90
CA PRO A 55 19.82 0.34 -5.02
C PRO A 55 20.57 1.65 -4.76
N ARG A 56 21.72 1.52 -4.10
CA ARG A 56 22.59 2.65 -3.81
C ARG A 56 23.32 3.09 -5.08
N ASN A 57 23.23 4.37 -5.40
CA ASN A 57 23.95 5.01 -6.49
C ASN A 57 25.47 5.04 -6.21
N ALA A 58 26.26 5.21 -7.27
CA ALA A 58 27.72 5.26 -7.17
C ALA A 58 28.25 6.44 -6.34
N ASP A 59 27.48 7.52 -6.24
CA ASP A 59 27.76 8.68 -5.38
C ASP A 59 27.39 8.45 -3.90
N GLY A 60 26.86 7.26 -3.57
CA GLY A 60 26.44 6.89 -2.23
C GLY A 60 25.03 7.35 -1.86
N SER A 61 24.28 7.99 -2.75
CA SER A 61 22.87 8.32 -2.55
C SER A 61 21.94 7.15 -2.86
N TRP A 62 20.72 7.16 -2.35
CA TRP A 62 19.65 6.25 -2.77
C TRP A 62 18.29 6.93 -2.65
N TRP A 63 17.30 6.39 -3.36
CA TRP A 63 15.91 6.80 -3.20
C TRP A 63 15.26 6.02 -2.06
N ARG A 64 14.62 6.74 -1.16
CA ARG A 64 13.85 6.19 -0.05
C ARG A 64 12.38 6.49 -0.27
N THR A 65 11.56 5.47 -0.10
CA THR A 65 10.10 5.60 0.01
C THR A 65 9.71 5.33 1.46
N ARG A 66 8.84 6.18 2.01
CA ARG A 66 8.30 6.06 3.37
C ARG A 66 6.79 6.09 3.31
N GLN A 67 6.17 5.03 3.79
CA GLN A 67 4.73 4.88 3.81
C GLN A 67 4.23 4.65 5.23
N TYR A 68 3.22 5.41 5.64
CA TYR A 68 2.42 5.13 6.84
C TYR A 68 1.06 4.61 6.40
N TRP A 69 0.69 3.43 6.86
CA TRP A 69 -0.53 2.75 6.44
C TRP A 69 -1.17 1.97 7.57
N THR A 70 -2.49 1.80 7.51
CA THR A 70 -3.24 0.95 8.44
C THR A 70 -3.57 -0.34 7.71
N PRO A 71 -3.24 -1.52 8.26
CA PRO A 71 -3.58 -2.79 7.65
C PRO A 71 -5.08 -3.05 7.70
N ALA A 72 -5.53 -3.92 6.80
CA ALA A 72 -6.89 -4.40 6.75
C ALA A 72 -7.30 -4.97 8.11
N HIS A 73 -8.46 -4.55 8.58
CA HIS A 73 -8.97 -4.91 9.89
C HIS A 73 -10.50 -4.97 9.87
N TYR A 74 -11.07 -5.60 10.89
CA TYR A 74 -12.52 -5.69 11.07
C TYR A 74 -13.00 -4.60 12.02
N VAL A 75 -14.01 -3.83 11.61
CA VAL A 75 -14.63 -2.79 12.45
C VAL A 75 -15.94 -3.34 13.02
N PRO A 76 -16.03 -3.59 14.34
CA PRO A 76 -17.28 -3.97 14.97
C PRO A 76 -18.25 -2.78 15.04
N VAL A 77 -19.54 -3.00 14.76
CA VAL A 77 -20.57 -1.94 14.73
C VAL A 77 -21.42 -1.85 16.01
N SER A 78 -21.52 -2.93 16.78
CA SER A 78 -22.25 -2.94 18.04
C SER A 78 -21.42 -3.68 19.09
N CYS A 79 -21.16 -3.01 20.22
CA CYS A 79 -20.43 -3.57 21.34
C CYS A 79 -21.21 -3.36 22.63
N TYR A 80 -21.45 -4.44 23.36
CA TYR A 80 -22.04 -4.40 24.69
C TYR A 80 -21.14 -5.16 25.68
N ARG A 81 -20.71 -4.44 26.72
CA ARG A 81 -19.88 -4.90 27.85
C ARG A 81 -18.54 -5.54 27.44
N TRP A 82 -18.55 -6.80 27.00
CA TRP A 82 -17.36 -7.57 26.60
C TRP A 82 -17.52 -8.29 25.26
N SER A 83 -18.67 -8.11 24.60
CA SER A 83 -19.01 -8.77 23.36
C SER A 83 -19.37 -7.74 22.30
N CYS A 84 -18.78 -7.88 21.12
CA CYS A 84 -19.19 -7.13 19.94
C CYS A 84 -19.88 -8.07 18.95
N SER A 85 -20.93 -7.58 18.28
CA SER A 85 -21.70 -8.31 17.29
C SER A 85 -21.87 -7.50 16.02
N GLY A 86 -21.70 -8.15 14.87
CA GLY A 86 -21.74 -7.51 13.56
C GLY A 86 -20.52 -6.60 13.31
N GLY A 87 -20.43 -6.09 12.09
CA GLY A 87 -19.30 -5.27 11.65
C GLY A 87 -19.03 -5.43 10.17
N TYR A 88 -18.01 -4.72 9.69
CA TYR A 88 -17.57 -4.77 8.30
C TYR A 88 -16.04 -4.82 8.19
N PRO A 89 -15.50 -5.54 7.19
CA PRO A 89 -14.08 -5.49 6.90
C PRO A 89 -13.72 -4.14 6.27
N VAL A 90 -12.55 -3.62 6.66
CA VAL A 90 -11.92 -2.44 6.06
C VAL A 90 -10.61 -2.91 5.42
N GLY A 91 -10.36 -2.45 4.20
CA GLY A 91 -9.11 -2.75 3.49
C GLY A 91 -7.92 -1.95 4.03
N ASP A 92 -6.75 -2.19 3.45
CA ASP A 92 -5.57 -1.37 3.74
C ASP A 92 -5.84 0.10 3.38
N SER A 93 -5.32 1.01 4.19
CA SER A 93 -5.41 2.44 3.92
C SER A 93 -4.07 3.13 4.11
N VAL A 94 -3.68 3.96 3.15
CA VAL A 94 -2.43 4.72 3.21
C VAL A 94 -2.74 6.11 3.76
N ALA A 95 -2.14 6.44 4.90
CA ALA A 95 -2.29 7.74 5.53
C ALA A 95 -1.27 8.76 5.01
N ARG A 96 -0.05 8.30 4.71
CA ARG A 96 1.03 9.15 4.20
C ARG A 96 1.97 8.34 3.32
N TYR A 97 2.43 8.95 2.23
CA TYR A 97 3.48 8.43 1.37
C TYR A 97 4.44 9.56 1.01
N GLU A 98 5.73 9.30 1.12
CA GLU A 98 6.81 10.23 0.81
C GLU A 98 7.92 9.51 0.06
N GLU A 99 8.55 10.21 -0.86
CA GLU A 99 9.70 9.70 -1.62
C GLU A 99 10.76 10.80 -1.71
N TYR A 100 11.99 10.47 -1.34
CA TYR A 100 13.07 11.45 -1.25
C TYR A 100 14.45 10.78 -1.36
N ALA A 101 15.42 11.57 -1.81
CA ALA A 101 16.81 11.11 -1.91
C ALA A 101 17.50 11.20 -0.55
N VAL A 102 18.29 10.18 -0.23
CA VAL A 102 18.98 10.03 1.05
C VAL A 102 20.45 9.68 0.80
N THR A 103 21.30 10.11 1.71
CA THR A 103 22.71 9.73 1.82
C THR A 103 22.97 9.34 3.27
N ASP A 104 24.09 8.68 3.58
CA ASP A 104 24.44 8.35 4.97
C ASP A 104 24.44 9.56 5.91
N ALA A 105 24.70 10.77 5.39
CA ALA A 105 24.71 12.01 6.16
C ALA A 105 23.31 12.65 6.34
N THR A 106 22.32 12.27 5.52
CA THR A 106 20.98 12.87 5.52
C THR A 106 19.87 11.91 5.96
N VAL A 107 20.21 10.66 6.30
CA VAL A 107 19.27 9.72 6.95
C VAL A 107 18.73 10.38 8.22
N LEU A 108 17.40 10.38 8.37
CA LEU A 108 16.76 10.92 9.55
C LEU A 108 17.08 10.04 10.78
N PRO A 109 17.25 10.63 11.98
CA PRO A 109 17.66 9.88 13.17
C PRO A 109 16.71 8.73 13.57
N ASP A 110 15.44 8.81 13.18
CA ASP A 110 14.41 7.81 13.47
C ASP A 110 14.26 6.74 12.37
N GLU A 111 15.17 6.72 11.40
CA GLU A 111 15.13 5.81 10.25
C GLU A 111 16.32 4.85 10.21
N PRO A 112 16.14 3.67 9.59
CA PRO A 112 17.27 2.79 9.37
C PRO A 112 18.26 3.41 8.39
N GLY A 113 19.51 2.93 8.46
CA GLY A 113 20.48 3.13 7.38
C GLY A 113 20.01 2.49 6.07
N TRP A 114 20.86 2.53 5.05
CA TRP A 114 20.52 1.96 3.74
C TRP A 114 20.12 0.47 3.85
N LEU A 115 18.95 0.12 3.31
CA LEU A 115 18.44 -1.24 3.27
C LEU A 115 18.91 -1.94 1.99
N PRO A 116 19.71 -3.03 2.08
CA PRO A 116 20.20 -3.73 0.91
C PRO A 116 19.07 -4.27 0.03
N THR A 117 19.25 -4.18 -1.28
CA THR A 117 18.36 -4.79 -2.26
C THR A 117 17.99 -6.24 -1.91
N GLY A 118 16.70 -6.56 -1.89
CA GLY A 118 16.20 -7.91 -1.60
C GLY A 118 16.08 -8.22 -0.11
N SER A 119 16.43 -7.28 0.77
CA SER A 119 16.16 -7.42 2.20
C SER A 119 14.69 -7.11 2.52
N VAL A 120 14.10 -7.93 3.39
CA VAL A 120 12.79 -7.67 3.99
C VAL A 120 12.93 -7.83 5.50
N VAL A 121 12.71 -6.75 6.24
CA VAL A 121 12.79 -6.72 7.70
C VAL A 121 11.41 -6.36 8.25
N ILE A 122 10.91 -7.16 9.19
CA ILE A 122 9.65 -6.91 9.89
C ILE A 122 9.96 -6.90 11.39
N ARG A 123 9.63 -5.80 12.08
CA ARG A 123 9.86 -5.65 13.53
C ARG A 123 8.57 -5.31 14.28
#